data_AF-A0A5M4FJA9-F1
#
_entry.id   AF-A0A5M4FJA9-F1
#
_cell.length_a   1.000
_cell.length_b   1.000
_cell.length_c   1.000
_cell.angle_alpha   90.00
_cell.angle_beta   90.00
_cell.angle_gamma   90.00
#
_symmetry.space_group_name_H-M   'P 1'
#
loop_
_entity.id
_entity.type
_entity.pdbx_description
1 polymer ?
#
loop_
_entity_poly.entity_id
_entity_poly.type
_entity_poly.pdbx_seq_one_letter_code
_entity_poly.pdbx_strand_id
1 'polypeptide(L)'
;MTQPTETDTIWVTQEAYARLQQELEHLKGDVRADITAKIAAARDEGDLKENGGYHAAREEQGKTEARIRQLEDMLRRAEVGDKPADDGLVEAGMIVTIRFKGDTDTEQFLLGSRELLSMDSSVDIDVYSPTSPLGVAILGKKQGDEATYEAPNGKNITVEVVDAKPF
;
A
#
# COMPACT_ATOMS: atom_id res chain seq x y z
N MET A 1 -27.17 11.12 -6.96
CA MET A 1 -26.01 12.01 -6.79
C MET A 1 -24.85 11.12 -6.41
N THR A 2 -23.92 10.89 -7.34
CA THR A 2 -22.78 10.00 -7.14
C THR A 2 -21.77 10.75 -6.29
N GLN A 3 -21.50 10.27 -5.07
CA GLN A 3 -20.46 10.84 -4.22
C GLN A 3 -19.13 10.78 -4.97
N PRO A 4 -18.30 11.85 -4.94
CA PRO A 4 -16.95 11.77 -5.47
C PRO A 4 -16.20 10.73 -4.63
N THR A 5 -15.69 9.68 -5.26
CA THR A 5 -14.70 8.80 -4.63
C THR A 5 -13.52 9.65 -4.23
N GLU A 6 -13.39 9.94 -2.93
CA GLU A 6 -12.15 10.48 -2.36
C GLU A 6 -10.99 9.65 -2.90
N THR A 7 -10.11 10.33 -3.62
CA THR A 7 -8.89 9.73 -4.15
C THR A 7 -7.99 9.53 -2.95
N ASP A 8 -8.04 8.33 -2.37
CA ASP A 8 -7.20 7.90 -1.25
C ASP A 8 -5.73 8.06 -1.66
N THR A 9 -5.09 9.14 -1.18
CA THR A 9 -3.68 9.43 -1.45
C THR A 9 -2.82 8.42 -0.71
N ILE A 10 -2.00 7.69 -1.45
CA ILE A 10 -1.11 6.66 -0.91
C ILE A 10 0.24 7.34 -0.66
N TRP A 11 0.60 7.56 0.60
CA TRP A 11 1.95 8.02 0.87
C TRP A 11 2.96 6.91 0.63
N VAL A 12 4.02 7.23 -0.10
CA VAL A 12 5.15 6.34 -0.38
C VAL A 12 6.45 7.12 -0.31
N THR A 13 7.54 6.45 0.07
CA THR A 13 8.87 7.05 -0.01
C THR A 13 9.32 7.18 -1.46
N GLN A 14 10.30 8.04 -1.72
CA GLN A 14 10.91 8.15 -3.05
C GLN A 14 11.51 6.83 -3.55
N GLU A 15 12.10 6.03 -2.65
CA GLU A 15 12.64 4.71 -2.99
C GLU A 15 11.52 3.72 -3.34
N ALA A 16 10.43 3.72 -2.56
CA ALA A 16 9.26 2.89 -2.81
C ALA A 16 8.66 3.20 -4.19
N TYR A 17 8.44 4.48 -4.47
CA TYR A 17 7.91 4.94 -5.75
C TYR A 17 8.80 4.49 -6.91
N ALA A 18 10.12 4.62 -6.77
CA ALA A 18 11.06 4.19 -7.81
C ALA A 18 10.99 2.67 -8.06
N ARG A 19 10.88 1.85 -7.00
CA ARG A 19 10.71 0.39 -7.15
C ARG A 19 9.40 0.03 -7.85
N LEU A 20 8.29 0.65 -7.43
CA LEU A 20 6.97 0.43 -8.06
C LEU A 20 6.97 0.84 -9.53
N GLN A 21 7.64 1.94 -9.88
CA GLN A 21 7.80 2.38 -11.26
C GLN A 21 8.65 1.40 -12.07
N GLN A 22 9.77 0.92 -11.53
CA GLN A 22 10.61 -0.08 -12.19
C GLN A 22 9.87 -1.39 -12.44
N GLU A 23 9.10 -1.87 -11.45
CA GLU A 23 8.25 -3.05 -11.62
C GLU A 23 7.23 -2.83 -12.74
N LEU A 24 6.56 -1.67 -12.76
CA LEU A 24 5.60 -1.32 -13.80
C LEU A 24 6.25 -1.31 -15.19
N GLU A 25 7.43 -0.71 -15.33
CA GLU A 25 8.17 -0.65 -16.60
C GLU A 25 8.57 -2.05 -17.07
N HIS A 26 9.07 -2.90 -16.18
CA HIS A 26 9.43 -4.29 -16.50
C HIS A 26 8.21 -5.11 -16.94
N LEU A 27 7.08 -4.97 -16.24
CA LEU A 27 5.84 -5.66 -16.57
C LEU A 27 5.26 -5.21 -17.91
N LYS A 28 5.28 -3.89 -18.20
CA LYS A 28 4.77 -3.33 -19.47
C LYS A 28 5.71 -3.56 -20.65
N GLY A 29 7.00 -3.72 -20.40
CA GLY A 29 8.04 -3.99 -21.38
C GLY A 29 8.26 -5.48 -21.60
N ASP A 30 9.38 -5.99 -21.09
CA ASP A 30 9.86 -7.36 -21.29
C ASP A 30 8.79 -8.42 -21.05
N VAL A 31 8.10 -8.37 -19.91
CA VAL A 31 7.14 -9.43 -19.54
C VAL A 31 5.95 -9.45 -20.50
N ARG A 32 5.39 -8.29 -20.85
CA ARG A 32 4.27 -8.22 -21.80
C ARG A 32 4.66 -8.69 -23.19
N ALA A 33 5.88 -8.36 -23.63
CA ALA A 33 6.41 -8.80 -24.90
C ALA A 33 6.63 -10.33 -24.92
N ASP A 34 7.21 -10.88 -23.87
CA ASP A 34 7.42 -12.33 -23.70
C ASP A 34 6.10 -13.11 -23.71
N ILE A 35 5.10 -12.67 -22.93
CA ILE A 35 3.77 -13.28 -22.92
C ILE A 35 3.13 -13.22 -24.32
N THR A 36 3.27 -12.10 -25.02
CA THR A 36 2.74 -11.95 -26.38
C THR A 36 3.41 -12.93 -27.34
N ALA A 37 4.73 -13.11 -27.24
CA ALA A 37 5.49 -14.07 -28.03
C ALA A 37 5.08 -15.52 -27.72
N LYS A 38 4.89 -15.87 -26.44
CA LYS A 38 4.39 -17.19 -26.02
C LYS A 38 2.99 -17.48 -26.58
N ILE A 39 2.08 -16.51 -26.52
CA ILE A 39 0.73 -16.65 -27.08
C ILE A 39 0.78 -16.84 -28.61
N ALA A 40 1.66 -16.09 -29.30
CA ALA A 40 1.84 -16.22 -30.73
C ALA A 40 2.39 -17.61 -31.10
N ALA A 41 3.46 -18.06 -30.42
CA ALA A 41 4.04 -19.38 -30.64
C ALA A 41 3.03 -20.51 -30.38
N ALA A 42 2.25 -20.43 -29.30
CA ALA A 42 1.21 -21.41 -28.99
C ALA A 42 0.04 -21.41 -30.00
N ARG A 43 -0.18 -20.29 -30.72
CA ARG A 43 -1.17 -20.21 -31.82
C ARG A 43 -0.73 -20.95 -33.07
N ASP A 44 0.57 -20.96 -33.37
CA ASP A 44 1.12 -21.68 -34.52
C ASP A 44 1.14 -23.21 -34.30
N GLU A 45 0.98 -23.68 -33.06
CA GLU A 45 1.03 -25.11 -32.69
C GLU A 45 -0.28 -25.88 -32.97
N GLY A 46 -1.32 -25.23 -33.50
CA GLY A 46 -2.53 -25.89 -34.01
C GLY A 46 -3.78 -25.68 -33.13
N ASP A 47 -4.39 -26.77 -32.64
CA ASP A 47 -5.69 -26.68 -31.96
C ASP A 47 -5.60 -25.96 -30.60
N LEU A 48 -6.10 -24.73 -30.58
CA LEU A 48 -6.08 -23.84 -29.42
C LEU A 48 -6.97 -24.31 -28.27
N LYS A 49 -7.93 -25.19 -28.53
CA LYS A 49 -8.90 -25.60 -27.52
C LYS A 49 -8.25 -26.56 -26.52
N GLU A 50 -7.33 -27.40 -26.99
CA GLU A 50 -6.58 -28.37 -26.18
C GLU A 50 -5.16 -27.91 -25.83
N ASN A 51 -4.66 -26.81 -26.43
CA ASN A 51 -3.32 -26.31 -26.14
C ASN A 51 -3.23 -25.70 -24.72
N GLY A 52 -2.69 -26.48 -23.78
CA GLY A 52 -2.45 -26.05 -22.40
C GLY A 52 -1.48 -24.86 -22.29
N GLY A 53 -0.49 -24.75 -23.19
CA GLY A 53 0.43 -23.62 -23.25
C GLY A 53 -0.25 -22.31 -23.64
N TYR A 54 -1.21 -22.35 -24.57
CA TYR A 54 -2.03 -21.20 -24.93
C TYR A 54 -2.89 -20.72 -23.76
N HIS A 55 -3.57 -21.64 -23.07
CA HIS A 55 -4.40 -21.29 -21.90
C HIS A 55 -3.55 -20.73 -20.75
N ALA A 56 -2.39 -21.35 -20.47
CA ALA A 56 -1.46 -20.86 -19.45
C ALA A 56 -0.93 -19.46 -19.77
N ALA A 57 -0.53 -19.20 -21.03
CA ALA A 57 -0.05 -17.89 -21.45
C ALA A 57 -1.16 -16.81 -21.39
N ARG A 58 -2.42 -17.18 -21.66
CA ARG A 58 -3.58 -16.27 -21.51
C ARG A 58 -3.91 -15.98 -20.05
N GLU A 59 -3.77 -16.95 -19.17
CA GLU A 59 -3.91 -16.74 -17.72
C GLU A 59 -2.79 -15.83 -17.18
N GLU A 60 -1.54 -16.10 -17.58
CA GLU A 60 -0.36 -15.28 -17.26
C GLU A 60 -0.57 -13.83 -17.75
N GLN A 61 -1.06 -13.65 -18.98
CA GLN A 61 -1.46 -12.33 -19.49
C GLN A 61 -2.48 -11.65 -18.58
N GLY A 62 -3.54 -12.36 -18.18
CA GLY A 62 -4.58 -11.81 -17.31
C GLY A 62 -4.04 -11.33 -15.95
N LYS A 63 -3.17 -12.14 -15.33
CA LYS A 63 -2.52 -11.81 -14.05
C LYS A 63 -1.60 -10.60 -14.17
N THR A 64 -0.76 -10.57 -15.21
CA THR A 64 0.16 -9.45 -15.48
C THR A 64 -0.60 -8.16 -15.72
N GLU A 65 -1.67 -8.18 -16.53
CA GLU A 65 -2.49 -7.00 -16.79
C GLU A 65 -3.23 -6.50 -15.54
N ALA A 66 -3.66 -7.41 -14.66
CA ALA A 66 -4.25 -7.04 -13.38
C ALA A 66 -3.23 -6.32 -12.48
N ARG A 67 -2.00 -6.84 -12.37
CA ARG A 67 -0.92 -6.20 -11.58
C ARG A 67 -0.52 -4.84 -12.17
N ILE A 68 -0.41 -4.72 -13.49
CA ILE A 68 -0.13 -3.44 -14.17
C ILE A 68 -1.18 -2.40 -13.77
N ARG A 69 -2.48 -2.73 -13.84
CA ARG A 69 -3.55 -1.78 -13.45
C ARG A 69 -3.47 -1.38 -11.99
N GLN A 70 -3.15 -2.32 -11.10
CA GLN A 70 -2.95 -2.03 -9.69
C GLN A 70 -1.80 -1.05 -9.49
N LEU A 71 -0.63 -1.31 -10.08
CA LEU A 71 0.53 -0.43 -10.00
C LEU A 71 0.25 0.96 -10.60
N GLU A 72 -0.45 1.04 -11.73
CA GLU A 72 -0.83 2.32 -12.35
C GLU A 72 -1.80 3.14 -11.49
N ASP A 73 -2.74 2.49 -10.80
CA ASP A 73 -3.64 3.15 -9.86
C ASP A 73 -2.86 3.64 -8.62
N MET A 74 -1.96 2.81 -8.10
CA MET A 74 -1.12 3.14 -6.95
C MET A 74 -0.19 4.31 -7.24
N LEU A 75 0.58 4.26 -8.33
CA LEU A 75 1.50 5.33 -8.72
C LEU A 75 0.77 6.65 -9.03
N ARG A 76 -0.49 6.58 -9.48
CA ARG A 76 -1.33 7.77 -9.72
C ARG A 76 -1.76 8.43 -8.42
N ARG A 77 -2.06 7.64 -7.40
CA ARG A 77 -2.48 8.11 -6.08
C ARG A 77 -1.30 8.36 -5.14
N ALA A 78 -0.10 7.98 -5.57
CA ALA A 78 1.08 8.05 -4.75
C ALA A 78 1.50 9.51 -4.52
N GLU A 79 1.56 9.91 -3.26
CA GLU A 79 2.24 11.12 -2.84
C GLU A 79 3.63 10.73 -2.35
N VAL A 80 4.64 11.22 -3.06
CA VAL A 80 6.04 10.93 -2.76
C VAL A 80 6.52 11.93 -1.72
N GLY A 81 6.76 11.43 -0.51
CA GLY A 81 7.36 12.20 0.58
C GLY A 81 8.81 11.81 0.82
N ASP A 82 9.57 12.76 1.39
CA ASP A 82 10.85 12.44 2.02
C ASP A 82 10.59 11.68 3.34
N LYS A 83 11.60 10.98 3.87
CA LYS A 83 11.41 10.32 5.17
C LYS A 83 11.04 11.41 6.18
N PRO A 84 9.96 11.22 6.96
CA PRO A 84 9.62 12.18 7.99
C PRO A 84 10.81 12.42 8.92
N ALA A 85 10.96 13.65 9.38
CA ALA A 85 12.01 13.97 10.33
C ALA A 85 11.71 13.31 11.69
N ASP A 86 12.76 12.87 12.38
CA ASP A 86 12.67 12.32 13.73
C ASP A 86 12.47 13.47 14.74
N ASP A 87 11.30 14.09 14.68
CA ASP A 87 10.90 15.20 15.55
C ASP A 87 9.65 14.89 16.39
N GLY A 88 9.22 13.63 16.37
CA GLY A 88 8.14 13.08 17.18
C GLY A 88 6.74 13.57 16.78
N LEU A 89 6.60 14.25 15.64
CA LEU A 89 5.32 14.48 14.99
C LEU A 89 4.80 13.15 14.42
N VAL A 90 3.49 12.98 14.28
CA VAL A 90 2.92 11.81 13.61
C VAL A 90 2.61 12.18 12.16
N GLU A 91 3.33 11.57 11.22
CA GLU A 91 3.11 11.75 9.79
C GLU A 91 3.08 10.40 9.08
N ALA A 92 2.64 10.38 7.82
CA ALA A 92 2.70 9.18 7.01
C ALA A 92 4.16 8.74 6.81
N GLY A 93 4.41 7.43 6.90
CA GLY A 93 5.77 6.86 6.88
C GLY A 93 6.43 6.75 8.24
N MET A 94 5.70 7.03 9.34
CA MET A 94 6.20 6.82 10.69
C MET A 94 5.64 5.55 11.32
N ILE A 95 6.47 4.89 12.13
CA ILE A 95 6.05 3.91 13.10
C ILE A 95 5.53 4.67 14.33
N VAL A 96 4.24 4.53 14.59
CA VAL A 96 3.54 5.18 15.70
C VAL A 96 3.27 4.15 16.77
N THR A 97 3.56 4.52 18.02
CA THR A 97 3.17 3.77 19.21
C THR A 97 2.04 4.50 19.89
N ILE A 98 0.90 3.83 20.08
CA ILE A 98 -0.26 4.38 20.78
C ILE A 98 -0.57 3.58 22.05
N ARG A 99 -1.30 4.20 22.98
CA ARG A 99 -1.89 3.54 24.14
C ARG A 99 -3.39 3.83 24.17
N PHE A 100 -4.20 2.79 24.35
CA PHE A 100 -5.65 2.97 24.53
C PHE A 100 -5.96 3.52 25.93
N LYS A 101 -6.90 4.46 26.01
CA LYS A 101 -7.30 5.06 27.28
C LYS A 101 -7.94 4.01 28.20
N GLY A 102 -7.35 3.82 29.38
CA GLY A 102 -7.79 2.82 30.35
C GLY A 102 -7.10 1.47 30.23
N ASP A 103 -6.19 1.32 29.27
CA ASP A 103 -5.30 0.17 29.11
C ASP A 103 -3.85 0.56 29.48
N THR A 104 -3.02 -0.44 29.78
CA THR A 104 -1.59 -0.26 30.02
C THR A 104 -0.73 -0.64 28.83
N ASP A 105 -1.28 -1.46 27.92
CA ASP A 105 -0.58 -1.97 26.76
C ASP A 105 -0.46 -0.92 25.65
N THR A 106 0.66 -0.99 24.93
CA THR A 106 0.95 -0.12 23.80
C THR A 106 0.89 -0.92 22.51
N GLU A 107 0.28 -0.33 21.48
CA GLU A 107 0.22 -0.91 20.14
C GLU A 107 1.13 -0.10 19.21
N GLN A 108 1.94 -0.80 18.42
CA GLN A 108 2.89 -0.20 17.48
C GLN A 108 2.47 -0.55 16.06
N PHE A 109 2.42 0.44 15.18
CA PHE A 109 2.05 0.23 13.79
C PHE A 109 2.69 1.25 12.85
N LEU A 110 2.80 0.90 11.58
CA LEU A 110 3.22 1.82 10.53
C LEU A 110 2.01 2.61 10.01
N LEU A 111 2.07 3.93 10.11
CA LEU A 111 1.07 4.82 9.50
C LEU A 111 1.40 5.01 8.02
N GLY A 112 0.75 4.25 7.16
CA GLY A 112 1.07 4.25 5.73
C GLY A 112 0.29 3.22 4.94
N SER A 113 0.83 2.84 3.78
CA SER A 113 0.21 1.85 2.90
C SER A 113 0.82 0.46 3.11
N ARG A 114 0.01 -0.59 2.98
CA ARG A 114 0.47 -2.00 3.19
C ARG A 114 1.62 -2.40 2.28
N GLU A 115 1.85 -1.70 1.17
CA GLU A 115 2.99 -1.96 0.29
C GLU A 115 4.33 -1.44 0.86
N LEU A 116 4.32 -0.55 1.86
CA LEU A 116 5.55 -0.20 2.61
C LEU A 116 6.10 -1.41 3.39
N LEU A 117 5.25 -2.26 3.97
CA LEU A 117 5.70 -3.52 4.59
C LEU A 117 6.30 -4.49 3.57
N SER A 118 5.82 -4.44 2.32
CA SER A 118 6.34 -5.32 1.27
C SER A 118 7.79 -4.96 0.88
N MET A 119 8.29 -3.80 1.32
CA MET A 119 9.67 -3.38 1.08
C MET A 119 10.66 -3.92 2.10
N ASP A 120 10.21 -4.23 3.33
CA ASP A 120 11.03 -4.86 4.37
C ASP A 120 10.27 -6.03 5.00
N SER A 121 10.50 -7.22 4.45
CA SER A 121 9.88 -8.47 4.92
C SER A 121 10.30 -8.88 6.33
N SER A 122 11.22 -8.14 6.96
CA SER A 122 11.73 -8.40 8.31
C SER A 122 10.89 -7.70 9.38
N VAL A 123 10.03 -6.75 8.99
CA VAL A 123 9.17 -6.01 9.91
C VAL A 123 7.75 -6.58 9.87
N ASP A 124 7.44 -7.45 10.84
CA ASP A 124 6.08 -7.90 11.12
C ASP A 124 5.42 -6.85 12.03
N ILE A 125 4.89 -5.80 11.40
CA ILE A 125 4.14 -4.75 12.10
C ILE A 125 2.85 -4.45 11.35
N ASP A 126 1.77 -4.16 12.06
CA ASP A 126 0.52 -3.75 11.44
C ASP A 126 0.67 -2.43 10.68
N VAL A 127 -0.12 -2.27 9.61
CA VAL A 127 -0.20 -1.02 8.85
C VAL A 127 -1.59 -0.46 8.90
N TYR A 128 -1.65 0.82 9.28
CA TYR A 128 -2.88 1.60 9.27
C TYR A 128 -2.77 2.71 8.23
N SER A 129 -3.81 2.89 7.44
CA SER A 129 -3.87 3.98 6.48
C SER A 129 -3.94 5.34 7.20
N PRO A 130 -3.23 6.38 6.73
CA PRO A 130 -3.43 7.76 7.20
C PRO A 130 -4.87 8.25 7.03
N THR A 131 -5.64 7.67 6.11
CA THR A 131 -7.06 7.99 5.88
C THR A 131 -8.03 7.18 6.75
N SER A 132 -7.53 6.25 7.57
CA SER A 132 -8.36 5.52 8.52
C SER A 132 -8.86 6.45 9.64
N PRO A 133 -9.97 6.14 10.33
CA PRO A 133 -10.45 6.97 11.45
C PRO A 133 -9.38 7.24 12.51
N LEU A 134 -8.56 6.22 12.82
CA LEU A 134 -7.42 6.36 13.71
C LEU A 134 -6.34 7.26 13.10
N GLY A 135 -5.93 6.99 11.86
CA GLY A 135 -4.90 7.75 11.14
C GLY A 135 -5.22 9.24 11.06
N VAL A 136 -6.44 9.60 10.69
CA VAL A 136 -6.90 11.01 10.63
C VAL A 136 -6.87 11.68 12.00
N ALA A 137 -7.17 10.94 13.08
CA ALA A 137 -7.20 11.49 14.42
C ALA A 137 -5.80 11.72 15.02
N ILE A 138 -4.81 10.90 14.65
CA ILE A 138 -3.43 11.00 15.15
C ILE A 138 -2.50 11.81 14.24
N LEU A 139 -2.87 12.07 12.97
CA LEU A 139 -2.07 12.88 12.07
C LEU A 139 -1.76 14.27 12.66
N GLY A 140 -0.48 14.64 12.67
CA GLY A 140 0.01 15.89 13.23
C GLY A 140 0.06 15.96 14.76
N LYS A 141 -0.23 14.87 15.46
CA LYS A 141 -0.08 14.76 16.92
C LYS A 141 1.38 14.51 17.31
N LYS A 142 1.72 14.78 18.57
CA LYS A 142 3.05 14.50 19.13
C LYS A 142 2.97 13.53 20.30
N GLN A 143 4.12 13.04 20.75
CA GLN A 143 4.21 12.29 22.01
C GLN A 143 3.48 13.02 23.16
N GLY A 144 2.55 12.32 23.80
CA GLY A 144 1.71 12.80 24.89
C GLY A 144 0.37 13.41 24.46
N ASP A 145 0.10 13.58 23.16
CA ASP A 145 -1.22 14.00 22.68
C ASP A 145 -2.25 12.87 22.77
N GLU A 146 -3.46 13.21 23.18
CA GLU A 146 -4.63 12.34 23.07
C GLU A 146 -5.42 12.65 21.78
N ALA A 147 -5.89 11.59 21.13
CA ALA A 147 -6.78 11.63 19.97
C ALA A 147 -7.99 10.74 20.24
N THR A 148 -9.18 11.18 19.80
CA THR A 148 -10.40 10.37 19.88
C THR A 148 -10.97 10.20 18.49
N TYR A 149 -11.26 8.95 18.11
CA TYR A 149 -11.84 8.61 16.82
C TYR A 149 -13.06 7.69 17.00
N GLU A 150 -13.97 7.74 16.04
CA GLU A 150 -15.08 6.81 15.98
C GLU A 150 -14.65 5.55 15.23
N ALA A 151 -14.67 4.41 15.92
CA ALA A 151 -14.44 3.12 15.29
C ALA A 151 -15.65 2.73 14.41
N PRO A 152 -15.47 1.84 13.40
CA PRO A 152 -16.56 1.42 12.50
C PRO A 152 -17.79 0.81 13.20
N ASN A 153 -17.65 0.42 14.47
CA ASN A 153 -18.72 -0.07 15.33
C ASN A 153 -19.50 1.05 16.06
N GLY A 154 -19.24 2.33 15.75
CA GLY A 154 -19.87 3.50 16.35
C GLY A 154 -19.39 3.85 17.76
N LYS A 155 -18.31 3.23 18.25
CA LYS A 155 -17.75 3.55 19.56
C LYS A 155 -16.65 4.60 19.42
N ASN A 156 -16.67 5.58 20.31
CA ASN A 156 -15.56 6.51 20.47
C ASN A 156 -14.42 5.82 21.22
N ILE A 157 -13.25 5.75 20.59
CA ILE A 157 -12.04 5.21 21.17
C ILE A 157 -11.05 6.37 21.33
N THR A 158 -10.52 6.52 22.54
CA THR A 158 -9.47 7.51 22.85
C THR A 158 -8.13 6.81 22.97
N VAL A 159 -7.13 7.36 22.29
CA VAL A 159 -5.75 6.88 22.27
C VAL A 159 -4.78 8.01 22.60
N GLU A 160 -3.68 7.67 23.24
CA GLU A 160 -2.55 8.58 23.51
C GLU A 160 -1.38 8.18 22.61
N VAL A 161 -0.75 9.15 21.93
CA VAL A 161 0.47 8.92 21.17
C VAL A 161 1.65 8.82 22.15
N VAL A 162 2.28 7.65 22.21
CA VAL A 162 3.41 7.39 23.12
C VAL A 162 4.75 7.68 22.46
N ASP A 163 4.88 7.38 21.16
CA ASP A 163 6.12 7.56 20.40
C ASP A 163 5.80 7.61 18.90
N ALA A 164 6.58 8.36 18.13
CA ALA A 164 6.49 8.40 16.67
C ALA A 164 7.90 8.51 16.10
N LYS A 165 8.29 7.53 15.27
CA LYS A 165 9.63 7.44 14.67
C LYS A 165 9.54 7.13 13.18
N PRO A 166 10.45 7.66 12.34
CA PRO A 166 10.48 7.32 10.93
C PRO A 166 10.74 5.82 10.71
N PHE A 167 10.07 5.24 9.70
CA PHE A 167 10.29 3.86 9.21
C PHE A 167 11.56 3.75 8.35
#